data_AF-A0A972GZK8-F1
#
_entry.id   AF-A0A972GZK8-F1
#
_cell.length_a   1.000
_cell.length_b   1.000
_cell.length_c   1.000
_cell.angle_alpha   90.00
_cell.angle_beta   90.00
_cell.angle_gamma   90.00
#
_symmetry.space_group_name_H-M   'P 1'
#
loop_
_entity.id
_entity.type
_entity.pdbx_description
1 polymer ?
#
loop_
_entity_poly.entity_id
_entity_poly.type
_entity_poly.pdbx_seq_one_letter_code
_entity_poly.pdbx_strand_id
1 'polypeptide(L)'
;MQREKWYGYMFISPMVIGYVLFLLGPIIAAFMMSFTNWSLIKEEEFVGLANYTKAFTGDSVFWDTVWNSFYFSIVFVPLNIVLTLALALLLKDRILGVGFFRTAIFTPVVTSIVVWATVWKYIFQTDNGLVNSILRIFGITGPAWLYDLSLAMPTVIIITLLKGLGINMVIFLAALNDVPPMYYEAAKIDGAGRWKTFFNVTLPLITPSVFMVLIITMIGSLKVFGQIYVLTGGGPGTSTYVFVYYIYEQAFKMYEFGYASAVAFILFFIIFVLTVMQWGIRRRWVHHEQ
;
A
#
# COMPACT_ATOMS: atom_id res chain seq x y z
N MET A 1 5.06 -29.11 -34.12
CA MET A 1 5.49 -27.70 -33.97
C MET A 1 4.43 -26.63 -34.29
N GLN A 2 3.96 -26.41 -35.53
CA GLN A 2 3.00 -25.32 -35.80
C GLN A 2 1.60 -25.55 -35.20
N ARG A 3 1.12 -26.80 -35.22
CA ARG A 3 -0.18 -27.20 -34.66
C ARG A 3 -0.22 -27.11 -33.13
N GLU A 4 0.91 -27.38 -32.47
CA GLU A 4 1.08 -27.23 -31.01
C GLU A 4 1.06 -25.76 -30.57
N LYS A 5 1.62 -24.84 -31.37
CA LYS A 5 1.52 -23.40 -31.11
C LYS A 5 0.07 -22.89 -31.16
N TRP A 6 -0.74 -23.40 -32.11
CA TRP A 6 -2.16 -23.06 -32.21
C TRP A 6 -2.97 -23.54 -31.01
N TYR A 7 -2.73 -24.76 -30.53
CA TYR A 7 -3.35 -25.22 -29.28
C TYR A 7 -2.92 -24.35 -28.10
N GLY A 8 -1.64 -23.97 -28.02
CA GLY A 8 -1.15 -23.00 -27.01
C GLY A 8 -1.90 -21.66 -27.05
N TYR A 9 -2.08 -21.07 -28.24
CA TYR A 9 -2.86 -19.84 -28.40
C TYR A 9 -4.33 -20.00 -28.02
N MET A 10 -4.96 -21.13 -28.37
CA MET A 10 -6.34 -21.43 -27.96
C MET A 10 -6.49 -21.61 -26.45
N PHE A 11 -5.48 -22.16 -25.76
CA PHE A 11 -5.53 -22.31 -24.30
C PHE A 11 -5.38 -20.98 -23.56
N ILE A 12 -4.59 -20.05 -24.07
CA ILE A 12 -4.43 -18.72 -23.46
C ILE A 12 -5.51 -17.73 -23.89
N SER A 13 -6.19 -17.96 -25.02
CA SER A 13 -7.11 -16.98 -25.60
C SER A 13 -8.25 -16.55 -24.67
N PRO A 14 -8.89 -17.42 -23.83
CA PRO A 14 -9.94 -16.96 -22.93
C PRO A 14 -9.40 -15.96 -21.89
N MET A 15 -8.18 -16.20 -21.38
CA MET A 15 -7.52 -15.31 -20.43
C MET A 15 -7.12 -13.98 -21.09
N VAL A 16 -6.57 -14.04 -22.31
CA VAL A 16 -6.17 -12.84 -23.06
C VAL A 16 -7.39 -11.99 -23.42
N ILE A 17 -8.47 -12.62 -23.91
CA ILE A 17 -9.72 -11.94 -24.24
C ILE A 17 -10.29 -11.26 -22.98
N GLY A 18 -10.36 -11.98 -21.85
CA GLY A 18 -10.80 -11.42 -20.59
C GLY A 18 -9.95 -10.23 -20.14
N TYR A 19 -8.62 -10.34 -20.25
CA TYR A 19 -7.69 -9.26 -19.92
C TYR A 19 -7.91 -8.02 -20.80
N VAL A 20 -8.02 -8.20 -22.12
CA VAL A 20 -8.21 -7.09 -23.05
C VAL A 20 -9.56 -6.41 -22.82
N LEU A 21 -10.64 -7.17 -22.66
CA LEU A 21 -11.99 -6.63 -22.51
C LEU A 21 -12.25 -5.98 -21.15
N PHE A 22 -11.81 -6.61 -20.06
CA PHE A 22 -12.18 -6.18 -18.70
C PHE A 22 -11.10 -5.37 -17.99
N LEU A 23 -9.85 -5.40 -18.45
CA LEU A 23 -8.79 -4.56 -17.88
C LEU A 23 -8.34 -3.49 -18.87
N LEU A 24 -7.88 -3.89 -20.05
CA LEU A 24 -7.23 -2.97 -20.98
C LEU A 24 -8.25 -2.01 -21.63
N GLY A 25 -9.44 -2.50 -21.98
CA GLY A 25 -10.55 -1.70 -22.51
C GLY A 25 -10.94 -0.54 -21.59
N PRO A 26 -11.32 -0.79 -20.32
CA PRO A 26 -11.64 0.27 -19.36
C PRO A 26 -10.49 1.25 -19.12
N ILE A 27 -9.22 0.80 -19.13
CA ILE A 27 -8.06 1.69 -19.02
C ILE A 27 -7.98 2.63 -20.23
N ILE A 28 -8.15 2.12 -21.45
CA ILE A 28 -8.19 2.96 -22.66
C ILE A 28 -9.37 3.93 -22.59
N ALA A 29 -10.55 3.47 -22.20
CA ALA A 29 -11.73 4.33 -22.07
C ALA A 29 -11.49 5.45 -21.06
N ALA A 30 -10.98 5.14 -19.87
CA ALA A 30 -10.61 6.14 -18.87
C ALA A 30 -9.53 7.10 -19.40
N PHE A 31 -8.58 6.61 -20.21
CA PHE A 31 -7.57 7.47 -20.82
C PHE A 31 -8.18 8.43 -21.82
N MET A 32 -9.14 8.00 -22.63
CA MET A 32 -9.85 8.90 -23.54
C MET A 32 -10.70 9.91 -22.76
N MET A 33 -11.41 9.46 -21.73
CA MET A 33 -12.22 10.30 -20.86
C MET A 33 -11.41 11.39 -20.16
N SER A 34 -10.13 11.16 -19.84
CA SER A 34 -9.30 12.18 -19.18
C SER A 34 -9.09 13.44 -20.02
N PHE A 35 -9.28 13.36 -21.34
CA PHE A 35 -9.23 14.51 -22.26
C PHE A 35 -10.60 15.14 -22.54
N THR A 36 -11.64 14.69 -21.85
CA THR A 36 -13.02 15.16 -22.01
C THR A 36 -13.52 15.81 -20.74
N ASN A 37 -14.51 16.69 -20.85
CA ASN A 37 -15.26 17.24 -19.72
C ASN A 37 -16.50 16.37 -19.44
N TRP A 38 -16.34 15.05 -19.49
CA TRP A 38 -17.43 14.13 -19.30
C TRP A 38 -17.93 14.16 -17.85
N SER A 39 -19.23 14.35 -17.71
CA SER A 39 -19.97 14.29 -16.46
C SER A 39 -21.30 13.56 -16.69
N LEU A 40 -21.90 12.97 -15.65
CA LEU A 40 -23.25 12.39 -15.77
C LEU A 40 -24.33 13.41 -16.16
N ILE A 41 -24.06 14.71 -15.95
CA ILE A 41 -25.05 15.79 -16.07
C ILE A 41 -24.85 16.61 -17.36
N LYS A 42 -23.67 16.54 -17.99
CA LYS A 42 -23.30 17.34 -19.16
C LYS A 42 -22.93 16.44 -20.32
N GLU A 43 -23.15 16.94 -21.54
CA GLU A 43 -22.68 16.26 -22.74
C GLU A 43 -21.14 16.15 -22.76
N GLU A 44 -20.65 15.06 -23.34
CA GLU A 44 -19.22 14.80 -23.43
C GLU A 44 -18.57 15.75 -24.45
N GLU A 45 -17.80 16.71 -23.95
CA GLU A 45 -17.01 17.62 -24.78
C GLU A 45 -15.52 17.33 -24.66
N PHE A 46 -14.81 17.29 -25.79
CA PHE A 46 -13.35 17.16 -25.80
C PHE A 46 -12.69 18.48 -25.39
N VAL A 47 -11.92 18.47 -24.30
CA VAL A 47 -11.26 19.65 -23.73
C VAL A 47 -9.74 19.54 -23.72
N GLY A 48 -9.18 18.51 -24.36
CA GLY A 48 -7.74 18.29 -24.44
C GLY A 48 -7.11 18.16 -23.04
N LEU A 49 -6.13 18.99 -22.72
CA LEU A 49 -5.38 18.91 -21.46
C LEU A 49 -5.99 19.72 -20.30
N ALA A 50 -7.19 20.29 -20.46
CA ALA A 50 -7.79 21.18 -19.47
C ALA A 50 -7.93 20.57 -18.07
N ASN A 51 -8.24 19.26 -17.99
CA ASN A 51 -8.33 18.54 -16.72
C ASN A 51 -6.99 18.46 -15.98
N TYR A 52 -5.90 18.26 -16.72
CA TYR A 52 -4.55 18.22 -16.15
C TYR A 52 -4.13 19.60 -15.68
N THR A 53 -4.40 20.66 -16.46
CA THR A 53 -4.12 22.03 -16.02
C THR A 53 -4.94 22.40 -14.79
N LYS A 54 -6.24 22.03 -14.75
CA LYS A 54 -7.10 22.22 -13.58
C LYS A 54 -6.50 21.57 -12.33
N ALA A 55 -6.02 20.33 -12.42
CA ALA A 55 -5.39 19.64 -11.30
C ALA A 55 -4.16 20.38 -10.77
N PHE A 56 -3.25 20.84 -11.66
CA PHE A 56 -1.99 21.44 -11.21
C PHE A 56 -2.10 22.91 -10.78
N THR A 57 -2.99 23.70 -11.40
CA THR A 57 -3.04 25.16 -11.18
C THR A 57 -4.32 25.65 -10.51
N GLY A 58 -5.41 24.89 -10.59
CA GLY A 58 -6.75 25.35 -10.19
C GLY A 58 -7.34 24.66 -8.96
N ASP A 59 -6.73 23.59 -8.46
CA ASP A 59 -7.29 22.77 -7.40
C ASP A 59 -6.33 22.62 -6.20
N SER A 60 -6.66 23.30 -5.10
CA SER A 60 -5.89 23.20 -3.85
C SER A 60 -6.04 21.83 -3.19
N VAL A 61 -7.19 21.17 -3.32
CA VAL A 61 -7.47 19.85 -2.74
C VAL A 61 -6.64 18.78 -3.43
N PHE A 62 -6.34 18.94 -4.73
CA PHE A 62 -5.41 18.07 -5.42
C PHE A 62 -4.03 18.05 -4.76
N TRP A 63 -3.48 19.21 -4.40
CA TRP A 63 -2.18 19.29 -3.73
C TRP A 63 -2.19 18.75 -2.30
N ASP A 64 -3.28 18.95 -1.55
CA ASP A 64 -3.49 18.27 -0.27
C ASP A 64 -3.48 16.75 -0.47
N THR A 65 -4.17 16.26 -1.51
CA THR A 65 -4.23 14.84 -1.87
C THR A 65 -2.86 14.26 -2.20
N VAL A 66 -2.06 15.00 -2.96
CA VAL A 66 -0.67 14.63 -3.29
C VAL A 66 0.13 14.53 -1.99
N TRP A 67 0.15 15.60 -1.19
CA TRP A 67 0.93 15.66 0.04
C TRP A 67 0.57 14.53 1.01
N ASN A 68 -0.72 14.35 1.27
CA ASN A 68 -1.24 13.34 2.19
C ASN A 68 -0.95 11.91 1.69
N SER A 69 -1.04 11.65 0.38
CA SER A 69 -0.70 10.34 -0.18
C SER A 69 0.79 10.01 -0.05
N PHE A 70 1.65 11.00 -0.25
CA PHE A 70 3.10 10.85 -0.06
C PHE A 70 3.47 10.76 1.41
N TYR A 71 2.88 11.59 2.28
CA TYR A 71 3.06 11.51 3.73
C TYR A 71 2.66 10.13 4.26
N PHE A 72 1.48 9.64 3.87
CA PHE A 72 1.03 8.29 4.19
C PHE A 72 2.07 7.25 3.75
N SER A 73 2.51 7.31 2.49
CA SER A 73 3.44 6.31 1.92
C SER A 73 4.83 6.35 2.56
N ILE A 74 5.41 7.54 2.75
CA ILE A 74 6.76 7.73 3.30
C ILE A 74 6.82 7.27 4.76
N VAL A 75 5.74 7.42 5.53
CA VAL A 75 5.68 6.94 6.90
C VAL A 75 5.34 5.45 6.96
N PHE A 76 4.32 5.02 6.21
CA PHE A 76 3.82 3.65 6.25
C PHE A 76 4.83 2.63 5.71
N VAL A 77 5.45 2.89 4.55
CA VAL A 77 6.28 1.89 3.86
C VAL A 77 7.50 1.48 4.69
N PRO A 78 8.33 2.41 5.21
CA PRO A 78 9.47 2.04 6.04
C PRO A 78 9.06 1.36 7.35
N LEU A 79 8.02 1.87 8.02
CA LEU A 79 7.52 1.26 9.25
C LEU A 79 7.04 -0.18 9.01
N ASN A 80 6.32 -0.40 7.91
CA ASN A 80 5.82 -1.73 7.56
C ASN A 80 6.99 -2.69 7.29
N ILE A 81 7.97 -2.30 6.47
CA ILE A 81 9.13 -3.15 6.15
C ILE A 81 9.92 -3.49 7.42
N VAL A 82 10.23 -2.48 8.24
CA VAL A 82 11.01 -2.66 9.48
C VAL A 82 10.28 -3.58 10.45
N LEU A 83 8.99 -3.34 10.71
CA LEU A 83 8.22 -4.15 11.65
C LEU A 83 8.02 -5.58 11.15
N THR A 84 7.73 -5.77 9.87
CA THR A 84 7.49 -7.11 9.31
C THR A 84 8.76 -7.93 9.22
N LEU A 85 9.90 -7.30 8.91
CA LEU A 85 11.21 -7.95 8.99
C LEU A 85 11.58 -8.29 10.44
N ALA A 86 11.34 -7.38 11.39
CA ALA A 86 11.58 -7.64 12.81
C ALA A 86 10.72 -8.82 13.32
N LEU A 87 9.43 -8.85 12.98
CA LEU A 87 8.54 -9.95 13.32
C LEU A 87 8.98 -11.27 12.65
N ALA A 88 9.41 -11.22 11.39
CA ALA A 88 9.92 -12.39 10.69
C ALA A 88 11.20 -12.94 11.35
N LEU A 89 12.13 -12.09 11.78
CA LEU A 89 13.33 -12.51 12.52
C LEU A 89 12.96 -13.15 13.87
N LEU A 90 12.01 -12.56 14.61
CA LEU A 90 11.55 -13.10 15.90
C LEU A 90 10.83 -14.44 15.76
N LEU A 91 10.12 -14.65 14.64
CA LEU A 91 9.31 -15.84 14.39
C LEU A 91 9.98 -16.84 13.44
N LYS A 92 11.23 -16.61 13.04
CA LYS A 92 12.03 -17.52 12.21
C LYS A 92 12.30 -18.82 12.97
N ASP A 93 12.84 -18.68 14.18
CA ASP A 93 13.25 -19.80 15.02
C ASP A 93 12.03 -20.54 15.59
N ARG A 94 12.17 -21.86 15.82
CA ARG A 94 11.12 -22.70 16.42
C ARG A 94 10.96 -22.42 17.91
N ILE A 95 10.46 -21.23 18.26
CA ILE A 95 10.04 -20.94 19.64
C ILE A 95 8.73 -21.70 19.97
N LEU A 96 8.52 -22.01 21.24
CA LEU A 96 7.23 -22.54 21.70
C LEU A 96 6.14 -21.50 21.39
N GLY A 97 5.08 -21.91 20.68
CA GLY A 97 3.97 -21.02 20.32
C GLY A 97 4.12 -20.22 19.02
N VAL A 98 5.15 -20.43 18.19
CA VAL A 98 5.30 -19.76 16.87
C VAL A 98 4.01 -19.81 16.05
N GLY A 99 3.35 -20.97 16.01
CA GLY A 99 2.12 -21.15 15.24
C GLY A 99 1.00 -20.18 15.67
N PHE A 100 0.86 -19.97 16.98
CA PHE A 100 -0.12 -19.03 17.53
C PHE A 100 0.20 -17.59 17.12
N PHE A 101 1.45 -17.14 17.29
CA PHE A 101 1.86 -15.78 16.90
C PHE A 101 1.72 -15.52 15.40
N ARG A 102 2.17 -16.47 14.55
CA ARG A 102 2.00 -16.36 13.10
C ARG A 102 0.52 -16.27 12.71
N THR A 103 -0.32 -17.08 13.35
CA THR A 103 -1.78 -17.04 13.13
C THR A 103 -2.35 -15.70 13.56
N ALA A 104 -2.07 -15.24 14.79
CA ALA A 104 -2.58 -13.98 15.33
C ALA A 104 -2.19 -12.75 14.49
N ILE A 105 -0.94 -12.69 14.00
CA ILE A 105 -0.47 -11.59 13.14
C ILE A 105 -1.08 -11.68 11.73
N PHE A 106 -1.40 -12.88 11.25
CA PHE A 106 -2.01 -13.07 9.94
C PHE A 106 -3.54 -12.91 9.96
N THR A 107 -4.21 -13.12 11.09
CA THR A 107 -5.67 -12.99 11.24
C THR A 107 -6.23 -11.67 10.70
N PRO A 108 -5.63 -10.49 10.96
CA PRO A 108 -6.10 -9.23 10.38
C PRO A 108 -6.15 -9.23 8.85
N VAL A 109 -5.26 -9.95 8.17
CA VAL A 109 -5.18 -9.98 6.70
C VAL A 109 -6.44 -10.58 6.10
N VAL A 110 -6.99 -11.64 6.69
CA VAL A 110 -8.16 -12.35 6.17
C VAL A 110 -9.48 -11.66 6.49
N THR A 111 -9.48 -10.67 7.38
CA THR A 111 -10.70 -9.90 7.70
C THR A 111 -11.03 -8.89 6.59
N SER A 112 -12.33 -8.63 6.37
CA SER A 112 -12.75 -7.54 5.48
C SER A 112 -12.21 -6.20 5.95
N ILE A 113 -11.79 -5.35 4.99
CA ILE A 113 -11.28 -4.03 5.31
C ILE A 113 -12.31 -3.16 6.04
N VAL A 114 -13.59 -3.28 5.65
CA VAL A 114 -14.68 -2.51 6.25
C VAL A 114 -14.86 -2.91 7.71
N VAL A 115 -14.94 -4.21 8.00
CA VAL A 115 -15.07 -4.71 9.37
C VAL A 115 -13.88 -4.28 10.23
N TRP A 116 -12.66 -4.44 9.73
CA TRP A 116 -11.45 -3.99 10.41
C TRP A 116 -11.52 -2.50 10.76
N ALA A 117 -11.76 -1.65 9.75
CA ALA A 117 -11.82 -0.20 9.94
C ALA A 117 -12.97 0.22 10.88
N THR A 118 -14.14 -0.41 10.80
CA THR A 118 -15.26 -0.13 11.69
C THR A 118 -14.94 -0.45 13.14
N VAL A 119 -14.33 -1.60 13.44
CA VAL A 119 -13.90 -1.97 14.80
C VAL A 119 -12.90 -0.93 15.34
N TRP A 120 -11.90 -0.57 14.55
CA TRP A 120 -10.93 0.44 14.95
C TRP A 120 -11.53 1.84 15.10
N LYS A 121 -12.54 2.19 14.30
CA LYS A 121 -13.30 3.44 14.45
C LYS A 121 -13.97 3.53 15.82
N TYR A 122 -14.56 2.43 16.30
CA TYR A 122 -15.13 2.37 17.66
C TYR A 122 -14.04 2.42 18.74
N ILE A 123 -12.92 1.72 18.55
CA ILE A 123 -11.78 1.73 19.49
C ILE A 123 -11.21 3.16 19.67
N PHE A 124 -11.11 3.93 18.59
CA PHE A 124 -10.57 5.30 18.56
C PHE A 124 -11.63 6.40 18.71
N GLN A 125 -12.88 6.06 19.03
CA GLN A 125 -13.94 7.05 19.21
C GLN A 125 -13.62 8.02 20.37
N THR A 126 -13.93 9.31 20.20
CA THR A 126 -13.53 10.37 21.15
C THR A 126 -14.13 10.19 22.55
N ASP A 127 -15.45 9.98 22.66
CA ASP A 127 -16.13 10.04 23.96
C ASP A 127 -16.04 8.73 24.75
N ASN A 128 -16.30 7.61 24.06
CA ASN A 128 -16.45 6.26 24.65
C ASN A 128 -15.53 5.22 23.99
N GLY A 129 -14.49 5.65 23.27
CA GLY A 129 -13.54 4.72 22.66
C GLY A 129 -12.69 4.00 23.69
N LEU A 130 -12.28 2.77 23.38
CA LEU A 130 -11.44 1.96 24.26
C LEU A 130 -10.11 2.65 24.58
N VAL A 131 -9.47 3.29 23.59
CA VAL A 131 -8.19 4.00 23.79
C VAL A 131 -8.33 5.14 24.79
N ASN A 132 -9.35 6.00 24.59
CA ASN A 132 -9.59 7.14 25.48
C ASN A 132 -10.05 6.69 26.87
N SER A 133 -10.77 5.57 26.96
CA SER A 133 -11.16 4.97 28.25
C SER A 133 -9.94 4.50 29.04
N ILE A 134 -8.97 3.86 28.39
CA ILE A 134 -7.70 3.45 29.03
C ILE A 134 -6.89 4.68 29.46
N LEU A 135 -6.77 5.70 28.60
CA LEU A 135 -6.07 6.94 28.94
C LEU A 135 -6.68 7.65 30.16
N ARG A 136 -8.01 7.63 30.28
CA ARG A 136 -8.75 8.23 31.40
C ARG A 136 -8.44 7.56 32.74
N ILE A 137 -8.12 6.26 32.76
CA ILE A 137 -7.67 5.55 33.98
C ILE A 137 -6.38 6.19 34.54
N PHE A 138 -5.50 6.66 33.65
CA PHE A 138 -4.27 7.35 34.01
C PHE A 138 -4.43 8.88 34.14
N GLY A 139 -5.68 9.39 34.13
CA GLY A 139 -5.98 10.81 34.25
C GLY A 139 -5.72 11.64 32.97
N ILE A 140 -5.52 11.00 31.82
CA ILE A 140 -5.22 11.67 30.54
C ILE A 140 -6.51 11.84 29.74
N THR A 141 -6.83 13.08 29.33
CA THR A 141 -7.90 13.35 28.36
C THR A 141 -7.40 13.05 26.95
N GLY A 142 -7.81 11.93 26.39
CA GLY A 142 -7.43 11.51 25.04
C GLY A 142 -8.02 12.42 23.96
N PRO A 143 -7.29 12.67 22.86
CA PRO A 143 -7.73 13.55 21.79
C PRO A 143 -8.83 12.91 20.93
N ALA A 144 -9.40 13.70 20.03
CA ALA A 144 -10.32 13.21 18.99
C ALA A 144 -9.52 12.60 17.81
N TRP A 145 -8.92 11.43 18.02
CA TRP A 145 -7.92 10.81 17.11
C TRP A 145 -8.25 10.88 15.62
N LEU A 146 -9.49 10.57 15.24
CA LEU A 146 -9.93 10.54 13.84
C LEU A 146 -10.52 11.88 13.34
N TYR A 147 -10.75 12.84 14.23
CA TYR A 147 -11.39 14.13 13.95
C TYR A 147 -10.45 15.33 14.19
N ASP A 148 -9.20 15.06 14.59
CA ASP A 148 -8.15 16.05 14.73
C ASP A 148 -7.31 16.15 13.44
N LEU A 149 -7.03 17.38 12.99
CA LEU A 149 -6.30 17.65 11.74
C LEU A 149 -4.89 17.05 11.71
N SER A 150 -4.23 16.96 12.87
CA SER A 150 -2.86 16.47 12.98
C SER A 150 -2.77 14.97 13.27
N LEU A 151 -3.78 14.39 13.92
CA LEU A 151 -3.77 13.00 14.37
C LEU A 151 -4.55 12.04 13.48
N ALA A 152 -5.46 12.51 12.63
CA ALA A 152 -6.29 11.64 11.80
C ALA A 152 -5.44 10.75 10.88
N MET A 153 -4.52 11.34 10.11
CA MET A 153 -3.66 10.57 9.20
C MET A 153 -2.70 9.61 9.94
N PRO A 154 -1.95 10.03 10.98
CA PRO A 154 -1.17 9.10 11.81
C PRO A 154 -1.98 7.92 12.35
N THR A 155 -3.21 8.18 12.82
CA THR A 155 -4.10 7.14 13.34
C THR A 155 -4.48 6.15 12.24
N VAL A 156 -4.82 6.63 11.04
CA VAL A 156 -5.09 5.77 9.88
C VAL A 156 -3.86 4.96 9.49
N ILE A 157 -2.66 5.54 9.51
CA ILE A 157 -1.40 4.84 9.22
C ILE A 157 -1.21 3.67 10.19
N ILE A 158 -1.37 3.88 11.50
CA ILE A 158 -1.22 2.83 12.53
C ILE A 158 -2.23 1.70 12.31
N ILE A 159 -3.51 2.03 12.09
CA ILE A 159 -4.56 1.01 11.85
C ILE A 159 -4.27 0.21 10.57
N THR A 160 -3.75 0.88 9.53
CA THR A 160 -3.35 0.24 8.27
C THR A 160 -2.15 -0.66 8.46
N LEU A 161 -1.16 -0.20 9.23
CA LEU A 161 0.08 -0.90 9.55
C LEU A 161 -0.24 -2.25 10.20
N LEU A 162 -1.06 -2.25 11.26
CA LEU A 162 -1.45 -3.45 12.00
C LEU A 162 -2.16 -4.49 11.12
N LYS A 163 -2.95 -4.07 10.14
CA LYS A 163 -3.59 -5.00 9.19
C LYS A 163 -2.59 -5.59 8.20
N GLY A 164 -1.62 -4.79 7.75
CA GLY A 164 -0.69 -5.12 6.68
C GLY A 164 0.52 -5.95 7.10
N LEU A 165 0.69 -6.29 8.38
CA LEU A 165 1.89 -7.00 8.86
C LEU A 165 1.99 -8.43 8.33
N GLY A 166 0.87 -9.14 8.21
CA GLY A 166 0.86 -10.58 7.98
C GLY A 166 1.49 -11.02 6.64
N ILE A 167 1.11 -10.39 5.52
CA ILE A 167 1.59 -10.80 4.18
C ILE A 167 3.11 -10.60 4.06
N ASN A 168 3.59 -9.41 4.40
CA ASN A 168 5.01 -9.06 4.27
C ASN A 168 5.87 -9.86 5.25
N MET A 169 5.37 -10.16 6.46
CA MET A 169 6.04 -11.07 7.39
C MET A 169 6.21 -12.47 6.78
N VAL A 170 5.20 -13.01 6.11
CA VAL A 170 5.30 -14.34 5.46
C VAL A 170 6.33 -14.34 4.33
N ILE A 171 6.37 -13.27 3.51
CA ILE A 171 7.38 -13.12 2.46
C ILE A 171 8.79 -13.08 3.08
N PHE A 172 9.00 -12.31 4.15
CA PHE A 172 10.29 -12.27 4.83
C PHE A 172 10.66 -13.59 5.52
N LEU A 173 9.70 -14.29 6.12
CA LEU A 173 9.94 -15.62 6.70
C LEU A 173 10.38 -16.63 5.64
N ALA A 174 9.76 -16.63 4.46
CA ALA A 174 10.19 -17.48 3.35
C ALA A 174 11.63 -17.15 2.94
N ALA A 175 11.91 -15.87 2.67
CA ALA A 175 13.24 -15.42 2.30
C ALA A 175 14.32 -15.75 3.35
N LEU A 176 14.00 -15.58 4.64
CA LEU A 176 14.90 -15.89 5.74
C LEU A 176 15.17 -17.39 5.91
N ASN A 177 14.22 -18.25 5.52
CA ASN A 177 14.37 -19.71 5.56
C ASN A 177 15.16 -20.24 4.36
N ASP A 178 15.13 -19.53 3.23
CA ASP A 178 15.90 -19.90 2.04
C ASP A 178 17.41 -19.64 2.20
N VAL A 179 17.82 -18.80 3.17
CA VAL A 179 19.25 -18.55 3.46
C VAL A 179 19.93 -19.82 3.98
N PRO A 180 20.95 -20.36 3.28
CA PRO A 180 21.63 -21.59 3.68
C PRO A 180 22.27 -21.51 5.08
N PRO A 181 22.12 -22.54 5.94
CA PRO A 181 22.70 -22.56 7.29
C PRO A 181 24.21 -22.33 7.34
N MET A 182 24.94 -22.78 6.31
CA MET A 182 26.40 -22.67 6.22
C MET A 182 26.92 -21.23 6.35
N TYR A 183 26.18 -20.22 5.87
CA TYR A 183 26.58 -18.83 6.01
C TYR A 183 26.51 -18.35 7.47
N TYR A 184 25.54 -18.85 8.23
CA TYR A 184 25.41 -18.57 9.66
C TYR A 184 26.51 -19.26 10.48
N GLU A 185 26.87 -20.49 10.11
CA GLU A 185 27.95 -21.25 10.74
C GLU A 185 29.32 -20.60 10.48
N ALA A 186 29.60 -20.22 9.23
CA ALA A 186 30.82 -19.50 8.87
C ALA A 186 30.95 -18.18 9.65
N ALA A 187 29.88 -17.39 9.72
CA ALA A 187 29.88 -16.16 10.51
C ALA A 187 30.17 -16.40 12.00
N LYS A 188 29.69 -17.52 12.57
CA LYS A 188 29.96 -17.90 13.95
C LYS A 188 31.42 -18.31 14.17
N ILE A 189 32.02 -19.01 13.21
CA ILE A 189 33.46 -19.37 13.22
C ILE A 189 34.32 -18.10 13.17
N ASP A 190 33.93 -17.10 12.37
CA ASP A 190 34.60 -15.79 12.28
C ASP A 190 34.33 -14.86 13.48
N GLY A 191 33.66 -15.36 14.53
CA GLY A 191 33.36 -14.58 15.75
C GLY A 191 32.36 -13.44 15.53
N ALA A 192 31.56 -13.47 14.46
CA ALA A 192 30.55 -12.46 14.22
C ALA A 192 29.36 -12.60 15.20
N GLY A 193 29.09 -11.54 15.96
CA GLY A 193 27.89 -11.46 16.81
C GLY A 193 26.60 -11.25 16.01
N ARG A 194 25.43 -11.42 16.66
CA ARG A 194 24.09 -11.33 16.04
C ARG A 194 23.87 -10.12 15.12
N TRP A 195 24.29 -8.93 15.55
CA TRP A 195 24.16 -7.71 14.76
C TRP A 195 25.05 -7.74 13.51
N LYS A 196 26.29 -8.20 13.65
CA LYS A 196 27.24 -8.32 12.53
C LYS A 196 26.76 -9.37 11.53
N THR A 197 26.23 -10.50 11.99
CA THR A 197 25.61 -11.52 11.14
C THR A 197 24.36 -10.99 10.43
N PHE A 198 23.52 -10.21 11.11
CA PHE A 198 22.32 -9.64 10.48
C PHE A 198 22.69 -8.70 9.32
N PHE A 199 23.54 -7.69 9.56
CA PHE A 199 23.84 -6.68 8.55
C PHE A 199 24.76 -7.18 7.43
N ASN A 200 25.65 -8.14 7.70
CA ASN A 200 26.63 -8.60 6.70
C ASN A 200 26.29 -9.94 6.05
N VAL A 201 25.36 -10.73 6.60
CA VAL A 201 24.99 -12.04 6.05
C VAL A 201 23.50 -12.08 5.73
N THR A 202 22.64 -11.95 6.74
CA THR A 202 21.20 -12.11 6.55
C THR A 202 20.62 -11.06 5.61
N LEU A 203 20.81 -9.78 5.93
CA LEU A 203 20.19 -8.68 5.20
C LEU A 203 20.62 -8.65 3.73
N PRO A 204 21.92 -8.80 3.37
CA PRO A 204 22.36 -8.88 1.98
C PRO A 204 21.72 -10.02 1.20
N LEU A 205 21.62 -11.22 1.78
CA LEU A 205 21.06 -12.40 1.11
C LEU A 205 19.54 -12.28 0.89
N ILE A 206 18.82 -11.57 1.76
CA ILE A 206 17.38 -11.32 1.58
C ILE A 206 17.07 -10.00 0.84
N THR A 207 18.08 -9.27 0.34
CA THR A 207 17.86 -8.01 -0.41
C THR A 207 16.88 -8.14 -1.58
N PRO A 208 16.82 -9.24 -2.37
CA PRO A 208 15.81 -9.39 -3.42
C PRO A 208 14.39 -9.35 -2.87
N SER A 209 14.16 -10.00 -1.72
CA SER A 209 12.85 -10.05 -1.06
C SER A 209 12.50 -8.72 -0.39
N VAL A 210 13.47 -8.03 0.23
CA VAL A 210 13.28 -6.65 0.75
C VAL A 210 12.87 -5.71 -0.39
N PHE A 211 13.52 -5.82 -1.54
CA PHE A 211 13.19 -5.01 -2.71
C PHE A 211 11.79 -5.32 -3.26
N MET A 212 11.41 -6.59 -3.34
CA MET A 212 10.05 -7.00 -3.74
C MET A 212 8.99 -6.45 -2.77
N VAL A 213 9.21 -6.59 -1.45
CA VAL A 213 8.30 -6.06 -0.43
C VAL A 213 8.21 -4.54 -0.52
N LEU A 214 9.33 -3.84 -0.77
CA LEU A 214 9.36 -2.39 -0.95
C LEU A 214 8.46 -1.94 -2.11
N ILE A 215 8.57 -2.57 -3.28
CA ILE A 215 7.74 -2.25 -4.44
C ILE A 215 6.26 -2.48 -4.12
N ILE A 216 5.91 -3.67 -3.64
CA ILE A 216 4.50 -4.06 -3.39
C ILE A 216 3.87 -3.13 -2.35
N THR A 217 4.61 -2.84 -1.27
CA THR A 217 4.13 -2.00 -0.17
C THR A 217 3.97 -0.55 -0.61
N MET A 218 4.88 -0.02 -1.44
CA MET A 218 4.81 1.34 -2.00
C MET A 218 3.63 1.51 -2.98
N ILE A 219 3.42 0.55 -3.88
CA ILE A 219 2.27 0.57 -4.79
C ILE A 219 0.97 0.49 -3.96
N GLY A 220 0.94 -0.39 -2.95
CA GLY A 220 -0.20 -0.54 -2.07
C GLY A 220 -0.51 0.72 -1.24
N SER A 221 0.51 1.42 -0.74
CA SER A 221 0.32 2.62 0.08
C SER A 221 -0.25 3.79 -0.73
N LEU A 222 0.20 3.97 -1.97
CA LEU A 222 -0.33 5.00 -2.88
C LEU A 222 -1.75 4.69 -3.37
N LYS A 223 -2.17 3.43 -3.29
CA LYS A 223 -3.50 2.95 -3.66
C LYS A 223 -4.45 2.75 -2.47
N VAL A 224 -4.12 3.28 -1.29
CA VAL A 224 -4.97 3.12 -0.10
C VAL A 224 -6.32 3.82 -0.31
N PHE A 225 -7.41 3.15 0.10
CA PHE A 225 -8.78 3.65 -0.07
C PHE A 225 -9.69 3.25 1.08
N GLY A 226 -9.90 1.94 1.28
CA GLY A 226 -10.94 1.44 2.19
C GLY A 226 -10.79 1.92 3.63
N GLN A 227 -9.55 2.02 4.12
CA GLN A 227 -9.22 2.56 5.43
C GLN A 227 -9.66 4.01 5.56
N ILE A 228 -9.29 4.85 4.59
CA ILE A 228 -9.60 6.28 4.56
C ILE A 228 -11.12 6.48 4.47
N TYR A 229 -11.78 5.76 3.56
CA TYR A 229 -13.22 5.84 3.35
C TYR A 229 -14.02 5.55 4.63
N VAL A 230 -13.67 4.49 5.36
CA VAL A 230 -14.44 4.06 6.54
C VAL A 230 -14.06 4.84 7.81
N LEU A 231 -12.77 5.09 8.04
CA LEU A 231 -12.28 5.71 9.26
C LEU A 231 -12.62 7.21 9.30
N THR A 232 -12.29 7.93 8.24
CA THR A 232 -12.29 9.41 8.24
C THR A 232 -13.12 10.04 7.14
N GLY A 233 -13.39 9.33 6.03
CA GLY A 233 -14.04 9.92 4.86
C GLY A 233 -13.26 11.11 4.28
N GLY A 234 -11.92 11.04 4.33
CA GLY A 234 -11.03 12.13 3.89
C GLY A 234 -10.84 13.26 4.92
N GLY A 235 -11.59 13.27 6.02
CA GLY A 235 -11.54 14.35 7.01
C GLY A 235 -10.50 14.18 8.14
N PRO A 236 -10.47 15.16 9.08
CA PRO A 236 -11.21 16.43 9.03
C PRO A 236 -10.72 17.38 7.91
N GLY A 237 -11.65 18.08 7.26
CA GLY A 237 -11.33 18.85 6.05
C GLY A 237 -10.81 17.94 4.93
N THR A 238 -9.60 18.21 4.45
CA THR A 238 -8.89 17.43 3.44
C THR A 238 -7.72 16.62 4.01
N SER A 239 -7.52 16.59 5.34
CA SER A 239 -6.29 16.06 5.98
C SER A 239 -6.02 14.58 5.73
N THR A 240 -7.01 13.80 5.31
CA THR A 240 -6.84 12.41 4.92
C THR A 240 -7.22 12.11 3.47
N TYR A 241 -7.32 13.13 2.62
CA TYR A 241 -7.52 12.93 1.18
C TYR A 241 -6.30 12.22 0.60
N VAL A 242 -6.52 11.05 0.00
CA VAL A 242 -5.50 10.30 -0.75
C VAL A 242 -5.99 10.06 -2.16
N PHE A 243 -5.08 9.81 -3.11
CA PHE A 243 -5.43 9.81 -4.55
C PHE A 243 -6.65 8.96 -4.88
N VAL A 244 -6.72 7.70 -4.42
CA VAL A 244 -7.84 6.81 -4.76
C VAL A 244 -9.15 7.27 -4.11
N TYR A 245 -9.09 7.81 -2.89
CA TYR A 245 -10.28 8.39 -2.25
C TYR A 245 -10.77 9.63 -3.00
N TYR A 246 -9.84 10.52 -3.37
CA TYR A 246 -10.18 11.74 -4.11
C TYR A 246 -10.71 11.45 -5.52
N ILE A 247 -10.14 10.48 -6.24
CA ILE A 247 -10.68 9.98 -7.52
C ILE A 247 -12.12 9.48 -7.33
N TYR A 248 -12.38 8.73 -6.25
CA TYR A 248 -13.72 8.25 -5.93
C TYR A 248 -14.69 9.41 -5.66
N GLU A 249 -14.28 10.42 -4.87
CA GLU A 249 -15.10 11.61 -4.63
C GLU A 249 -15.45 12.32 -5.95
N GLN A 250 -14.46 12.55 -6.81
CA GLN A 250 -14.67 13.25 -8.07
C GLN A 250 -15.57 12.46 -9.03
N ALA A 251 -15.33 11.15 -9.19
CA ALA A 251 -16.08 10.33 -10.13
C ALA A 251 -17.50 10.02 -9.64
N PHE A 252 -17.67 9.65 -8.37
CA PHE A 252 -18.90 9.04 -7.88
C PHE A 252 -19.74 9.94 -6.97
N LYS A 253 -19.18 11.02 -6.42
CA LYS A 253 -19.97 12.02 -5.67
C LYS A 253 -20.16 13.31 -6.45
N MET A 254 -19.11 13.79 -7.12
CA MET A 254 -19.16 15.02 -7.93
C MET A 254 -19.52 14.75 -9.40
N TYR A 255 -19.51 13.48 -9.82
CA TYR A 255 -19.82 13.05 -11.18
C TYR A 255 -18.94 13.70 -12.26
N GLU A 256 -17.71 14.09 -11.91
CA GLU A 256 -16.70 14.63 -12.83
C GLU A 256 -15.78 13.50 -13.32
N PHE A 257 -16.30 12.61 -14.18
CA PHE A 257 -15.56 11.43 -14.65
C PHE A 257 -14.33 11.78 -15.48
N GLY A 258 -14.40 12.83 -16.31
CA GLY A 258 -13.25 13.29 -17.08
C GLY A 258 -12.10 13.75 -16.18
N TYR A 259 -12.40 14.58 -15.19
CA TYR A 259 -11.41 15.06 -14.23
C TYR A 259 -10.88 13.93 -13.34
N ALA A 260 -11.75 13.06 -12.81
CA ALA A 260 -11.34 11.91 -12.01
C ALA A 260 -10.43 10.96 -12.80
N SER A 261 -10.70 10.75 -14.09
CA SER A 261 -9.85 9.96 -14.97
C SER A 261 -8.48 10.61 -15.17
N ALA A 262 -8.41 11.93 -15.35
CA ALA A 262 -7.13 12.63 -15.43
C ALA A 262 -6.28 12.45 -14.15
N VAL A 263 -6.90 12.59 -12.98
CA VAL A 263 -6.23 12.36 -11.69
C VAL A 263 -5.77 10.89 -11.54
N ALA A 264 -6.56 9.92 -12.00
CA ALA A 264 -6.17 8.52 -12.02
C ALA A 264 -4.94 8.25 -12.89
N PHE A 265 -4.83 8.91 -14.06
CA PHE A 265 -3.64 8.83 -14.90
C PHE A 265 -2.43 9.53 -14.28
N ILE A 266 -2.62 10.65 -13.58
CA ILE A 266 -1.53 11.28 -12.82
C ILE A 266 -0.99 10.31 -11.77
N LEU A 267 -1.86 9.67 -10.98
CA LEU A 267 -1.46 8.64 -10.02
C LEU A 267 -0.72 7.47 -10.70
N PHE A 268 -1.23 6.99 -11.84
CA PHE A 268 -0.57 5.94 -12.61
C PHE A 268 0.87 6.34 -12.99
N PHE A 269 1.07 7.54 -13.53
CA PHE A 269 2.41 8.02 -13.89
C PHE A 269 3.32 8.20 -12.68
N ILE A 270 2.79 8.68 -11.54
CA ILE A 270 3.55 8.76 -10.28
C ILE A 270 4.04 7.36 -9.87
N ILE A 271 3.14 6.37 -9.81
CA ILE A 271 3.50 4.99 -9.45
C ILE A 271 4.49 4.40 -10.45
N PHE A 272 4.28 4.63 -11.76
CA PHE A 272 5.16 4.14 -12.81
C PHE A 272 6.58 4.70 -12.67
N VAL A 273 6.72 6.03 -12.51
CA VAL A 273 8.02 6.69 -12.32
C VAL A 273 8.72 6.16 -11.07
N LEU A 274 8.01 6.08 -9.94
CA LEU A 274 8.60 5.53 -8.70
C LEU A 274 9.04 4.07 -8.85
N THR A 275 8.27 3.26 -9.56
CA THR A 275 8.60 1.85 -9.81
C THR A 275 9.82 1.72 -10.72
N VAL A 276 9.90 2.52 -11.79
CA VAL A 276 11.08 2.55 -12.69
C VAL A 276 12.32 3.04 -11.95
N MET A 277 12.19 4.07 -11.10
CA MET A 277 13.29 4.55 -10.26
C MET A 277 13.78 3.46 -9.30
N GLN A 278 12.87 2.77 -8.60
CA GLN A 278 13.21 1.65 -7.73
C GLN A 278 13.91 0.53 -8.51
N TRP A 279 13.40 0.16 -9.69
CA TRP A 279 14.00 -0.86 -10.55
C TRP A 279 15.40 -0.49 -11.03
N GLY A 280 15.64 0.79 -11.32
CA GLY A 280 16.97 1.31 -11.64
C GLY A 280 17.95 1.18 -10.47
N ILE A 281 17.50 1.49 -9.24
CA ILE A 281 18.31 1.39 -8.01
C ILE A 281 18.62 -0.08 -7.67
N ARG A 282 17.74 -1.02 -8.02
CA ARG A 282 17.91 -2.47 -7.77
C ARG A 282 19.30 -2.98 -8.11
N ARG A 283 19.85 -2.57 -9.25
CA ARG A 283 21.16 -3.02 -9.75
C ARG A 283 22.33 -2.67 -8.83
N ARG A 284 22.17 -1.70 -7.93
CA ARG A 284 23.23 -1.26 -7.02
C ARG A 284 23.30 -2.09 -5.74
N TRP A 285 22.16 -2.53 -5.20
CA TRP A 285 22.10 -3.09 -3.82
C TRP A 285 21.49 -4.50 -3.72
N VAL A 286 20.86 -5.03 -4.78
CA VAL A 286 20.31 -6.39 -4.77
C VAL A 286 21.36 -7.37 -5.27
N HIS A 287 21.77 -8.29 -4.40
CA HIS A 287 22.70 -9.36 -4.72
C HIS A 287 21.90 -10.57 -5.19
N HIS A 288 22.18 -11.06 -6.38
CA HIS A 288 21.67 -12.35 -6.84
C HIS A 288 22.71 -13.41 -6.49
N GLU A 289 22.25 -14.54 -5.95
CA GLU A 289 23.07 -15.74 -5.94
C GLU A 289 23.32 -16.13 -7.40
N GLN A 290 24.57 -15.98 -7.85
CA GLN A 290 25.08 -16.62 -9.06
C GLN A 290 25.81 -17.89 -8.65
#